data_AF-A0AA88ICI2-F1
#
_entry.id   AF-A0AA88ICI2-F1
#
_cell.length_a   1.000
_cell.length_b   1.000
_cell.length_c   1.000
_cell.angle_alpha   90.00
_cell.angle_beta   90.00
_cell.angle_gamma   90.00
#
_symmetry.space_group_name_H-M   'P 1'
#
loop_
_entity.id
_entity.type
_entity.pdbx_description
1 polymer ?
#
loop_
_entity_poly.entity_id
_entity_poly.type
_entity_poly.pdbx_seq_one_letter_code
_entity_poly.pdbx_strand_id
1 'polypeptide(L)'
;MGTDVKFSEIKCSKVLPLAIAAYQEGLPSHYTKEHHETKLAHAVALFSMHARGSMVEKYLAKLEEECVTIWGKGRRMCETLSLTGNPCINSIHRLPQEEKTDEEKSLPVMDHSSGVRMVAACNCGRKQGPREDPFDLKAANLYIYDLMEIDCCSHLEHVDLGNEQDEHQDIVPYLGQPTDLVSSFSSWSLKCVGPSSYYSHNIGLSDMMPGFLAHTGFLLPWDVAVKIEHAEKWPTILESSRRHRSGRTDKYSKNLKSEAEFTVKIFIGEEYECPRGHRFICCAPEKALRAPTTGVKETAVKIIGSDMPLYMTCPCRSNKSLIAQLMRIHIVTPKAPVTVTLDPHIRFGTDMQGITFVTGKKEAIKLSQSAYWILRLPYPFSDLFFHPIFQNSLICEAFLAVFTECTQ
;
A
#
# COMPACT_ATOMS: atom_id res chain seq x y z
N MET A 1 40.46 7.56 -58.81
CA MET A 1 39.76 7.53 -57.51
C MET A 1 38.35 8.15 -57.51
N GLY A 2 37.94 8.96 -58.51
CA GLY A 2 36.64 9.66 -58.47
C GLY A 2 35.41 8.92 -59.02
N THR A 3 35.56 7.85 -59.80
CA THR A 3 34.44 7.12 -60.41
C THR A 3 33.74 6.16 -59.44
N ASP A 4 34.52 5.47 -58.61
CA ASP A 4 34.04 4.50 -57.61
C ASP A 4 33.26 5.19 -56.47
N VAL A 5 33.75 6.35 -56.02
CA VAL A 5 33.05 7.19 -55.03
C VAL A 5 31.70 7.67 -55.56
N LYS A 6 31.63 8.14 -56.82
CA LYS A 6 30.37 8.59 -57.46
C LYS A 6 29.37 7.45 -57.63
N PHE A 7 29.85 6.25 -57.99
CA PHE A 7 28.98 5.07 -58.10
C PHE A 7 28.41 4.65 -56.74
N SER A 8 29.26 4.62 -55.71
CA SER A 8 28.83 4.35 -54.32
C SER A 8 27.81 5.38 -53.83
N GLU A 9 28.05 6.67 -54.11
CA GLU A 9 27.15 7.76 -53.73
C GLU A 9 25.76 7.65 -54.38
N ILE A 10 25.69 7.42 -55.70
CA ILE A 10 24.41 7.25 -56.42
C ILE A 10 23.64 6.04 -55.91
N LYS A 11 24.35 4.96 -55.57
CA LYS A 11 23.71 3.74 -55.07
C LYS A 11 23.17 3.94 -53.65
N CYS A 12 23.98 4.49 -52.74
CA CYS A 12 23.55 4.77 -51.36
C CYS A 12 22.39 5.78 -51.31
N SER A 13 22.40 6.82 -52.15
CA SER A 13 21.31 7.82 -52.19
C SER A 13 19.97 7.26 -52.66
N LYS A 14 19.98 6.21 -53.51
CA LYS A 14 18.75 5.51 -53.92
C LYS A 14 18.23 4.53 -52.87
N VAL A 15 19.12 3.90 -52.10
CA VAL A 15 18.76 2.90 -51.08
C VAL A 15 18.30 3.56 -49.79
N LEU A 16 18.90 4.69 -49.40
CA LEU A 16 18.57 5.45 -48.18
C LEU A 16 17.06 5.68 -47.98
N PRO A 17 16.29 6.23 -48.95
CA PRO A 17 14.85 6.45 -48.78
C PRO A 17 14.04 5.15 -48.62
N LEU A 18 14.50 4.03 -49.17
CA LEU A 18 13.86 2.73 -48.98
C LEU A 18 14.06 2.21 -47.56
N ALA A 19 15.26 2.38 -47.00
CA ALA A 19 15.55 2.03 -45.61
C ALA A 19 14.76 2.91 -44.62
N ILE A 20 14.64 4.22 -44.90
CA ILE A 20 13.81 5.13 -44.10
C ILE A 20 12.33 4.74 -44.17
N ALA A 21 11.82 4.40 -45.36
CA ALA A 21 10.44 3.94 -45.52
C ALA A 21 10.18 2.65 -44.72
N ALA A 22 11.13 1.71 -44.74
CA ALA A 22 11.04 0.48 -43.94
C ALA A 22 11.08 0.74 -42.42
N TYR A 23 11.82 1.75 -41.97
CA TYR A 23 11.78 2.21 -40.57
C TYR A 23 10.40 2.79 -40.22
N GLN A 24 9.83 3.62 -41.10
CA GLN A 24 8.54 4.31 -40.87
C GLN A 24 7.32 3.40 -40.96
N GLU A 25 7.46 2.21 -41.53
CA GLU A 25 6.38 1.26 -41.72
C GLU A 25 5.81 0.75 -40.39
N GLY A 26 4.50 0.97 -40.19
CA GLY A 26 3.76 0.46 -39.04
C GLY A 26 4.20 1.02 -37.69
N LEU A 27 4.78 2.22 -37.64
CA LEU A 27 5.19 2.84 -36.38
C LEU A 27 3.98 3.29 -35.52
N PRO A 28 3.96 2.99 -34.21
CA PRO A 28 3.00 3.57 -33.26
C PRO A 28 3.07 5.10 -33.20
N SER A 29 2.07 5.73 -32.57
CA SER A 29 2.06 7.19 -32.32
C SER A 29 3.31 7.62 -31.55
N HIS A 30 3.67 6.87 -30.52
CA HIS A 30 4.86 7.01 -29.71
C HIS A 30 5.33 5.64 -29.22
N TYR A 31 6.64 5.45 -29.08
CA TYR A 31 7.23 4.15 -28.74
C TYR A 31 8.57 4.29 -27.99
N THR A 32 8.97 3.19 -27.34
CA THR A 32 10.18 3.06 -26.52
C THR A 32 11.46 3.17 -27.33
N LYS A 33 12.57 3.41 -26.62
CA LYS A 33 13.92 3.35 -27.18
C LYS A 33 14.23 1.95 -27.73
N GLU A 34 13.81 0.89 -27.03
CA GLU A 34 14.00 -0.48 -27.49
C GLU A 34 13.29 -0.76 -28.83
N HIS A 35 12.06 -0.25 -28.99
CA HIS A 35 11.34 -0.38 -30.26
C HIS A 35 12.01 0.42 -31.38
N HIS A 36 12.51 1.62 -31.06
CA HIS A 36 13.31 2.44 -31.97
C HIS A 36 14.54 1.68 -32.46
N GLU A 37 15.33 1.13 -31.54
CA GLU A 37 16.56 0.38 -31.85
C GLU A 37 16.28 -0.86 -32.70
N THR A 38 15.19 -1.58 -32.40
CA THR A 38 14.76 -2.74 -33.18
C THR A 38 14.40 -2.35 -34.63
N LYS A 39 13.62 -1.28 -34.80
CA LYS A 39 13.24 -0.76 -36.13
C LYS A 39 14.44 -0.19 -36.88
N LEU A 40 15.35 0.49 -36.19
CA LEU A 40 16.58 1.01 -36.75
C LEU A 40 17.49 -0.12 -37.23
N ALA A 41 17.68 -1.16 -36.42
CA ALA A 41 18.46 -2.34 -36.80
C ALA A 41 17.89 -3.01 -38.06
N HIS A 42 16.56 -3.11 -38.18
CA HIS A 42 15.92 -3.61 -39.39
C HIS A 42 16.20 -2.73 -40.62
N ALA A 43 16.08 -1.41 -40.48
CA ALA A 43 16.37 -0.47 -41.56
C ALA A 43 17.86 -0.49 -41.97
N VAL A 44 18.77 -0.58 -41.00
CA VAL A 44 20.22 -0.71 -41.22
C VAL A 44 20.56 -2.02 -41.92
N ALA A 45 19.92 -3.12 -41.56
CA ALA A 45 20.08 -4.40 -42.25
C ALA A 45 19.63 -4.30 -43.71
N LEU A 46 18.46 -3.70 -43.98
CA LEU A 46 17.98 -3.46 -45.34
C LEU A 46 18.95 -2.58 -46.14
N PHE A 47 19.41 -1.49 -45.54
CA PHE A 47 20.39 -0.60 -46.16
C PHE A 47 21.69 -1.36 -46.51
N SER A 48 22.21 -2.15 -45.57
CA SER A 48 23.46 -2.93 -45.74
C SER A 48 23.33 -4.03 -46.79
N MET A 49 22.14 -4.60 -47.00
CA MET A 49 21.91 -5.58 -48.07
C MET A 49 22.10 -4.97 -49.46
N HIS A 50 21.64 -3.73 -49.66
CA HIS A 50 21.59 -3.11 -50.98
C HIS A 50 22.70 -2.08 -51.25
N ALA A 51 23.23 -1.40 -50.23
CA ALA A 51 24.28 -0.39 -50.36
C ALA A 51 25.66 -1.04 -50.57
N ARG A 52 26.54 -0.43 -51.40
CA ARG A 52 27.90 -0.92 -51.67
C ARG A 52 28.86 0.25 -51.92
N GLY A 53 30.14 0.05 -51.60
CA GLY A 53 31.24 0.97 -51.91
C GLY A 53 31.68 1.84 -50.72
N SER A 54 32.58 2.79 -50.99
CA SER A 54 33.28 3.58 -49.96
C SER A 54 32.40 4.60 -49.22
N MET A 55 31.20 4.90 -49.71
CA MET A 55 30.28 5.88 -49.11
C MET A 55 29.24 5.26 -48.17
N VAL A 56 29.26 3.94 -47.96
CA VAL A 56 28.27 3.22 -47.15
C VAL A 56 28.21 3.74 -45.72
N GLU A 57 29.34 3.85 -45.03
CA GLU A 57 29.40 4.30 -43.63
C GLU A 57 28.80 5.71 -43.45
N LYS A 58 29.13 6.64 -44.37
CA LYS A 58 28.58 8.00 -44.34
C LYS A 58 27.06 8.02 -44.50
N TYR A 59 26.50 7.17 -45.35
CA TYR A 59 25.05 7.12 -45.56
C TYR A 59 24.33 6.31 -44.47
N LEU A 60 25.01 5.36 -43.83
CA LEU A 60 24.50 4.65 -42.66
C LEU A 60 24.36 5.61 -41.47
N ALA A 61 25.37 6.44 -41.20
CA ALA A 61 25.28 7.49 -40.19
C ALA A 61 24.12 8.47 -40.46
N LYS A 62 23.89 8.83 -41.73
CA LYS A 62 22.72 9.63 -42.12
C LYS A 62 21.40 8.91 -41.86
N LEU A 63 21.30 7.60 -42.16
CA LEU A 63 20.11 6.82 -41.89
C LEU A 63 19.80 6.80 -40.39
N GLU A 64 20.81 6.58 -39.54
CA GLU A 64 20.68 6.62 -38.08
C GLU A 64 20.21 7.99 -37.60
N GLU A 65 20.86 9.07 -38.05
CA GLU A 65 20.50 10.45 -37.70
C GLU A 65 19.06 10.79 -38.11
N GLU A 66 18.64 10.40 -39.31
CA GLU A 66 17.26 10.62 -39.79
C GLU A 66 16.24 9.82 -38.98
N CYS A 67 16.54 8.56 -38.64
CA CYS A 67 15.65 7.73 -37.82
C CYS A 67 15.51 8.27 -36.38
N VAL A 68 16.62 8.72 -35.78
CA VAL A 68 16.64 9.40 -34.47
C VAL A 68 15.84 10.69 -34.53
N THR A 69 15.99 11.48 -35.61
CA THR A 69 15.23 12.70 -35.83
C THR A 69 13.73 12.41 -35.95
N ILE A 70 13.33 11.35 -36.66
CA ILE A 70 11.93 10.94 -36.76
C ILE A 70 11.37 10.54 -35.39
N TRP A 71 12.14 9.78 -34.60
CA TRP A 71 11.72 9.39 -33.25
C TRP A 71 11.62 10.59 -32.31
N GLY A 72 12.57 11.52 -32.37
CA GLY A 72 12.63 12.75 -31.59
C GLY A 72 11.51 13.75 -31.89
N LYS A 73 10.86 13.67 -33.07
CA LYS A 73 9.71 14.52 -33.45
C LYS A 73 8.40 14.07 -32.78
N GLY A 74 8.40 14.00 -31.46
CA GLY A 74 7.20 13.72 -30.65
C GLY A 74 6.77 12.25 -30.62
N ARG A 75 7.58 11.31 -31.14
CA ARG A 75 7.29 9.87 -31.10
C ARG A 75 7.99 9.14 -29.95
N ARG A 76 8.71 9.87 -29.09
CA ARG A 76 9.32 9.31 -27.88
C ARG A 76 8.25 9.04 -26.84
N MET A 77 8.22 7.83 -26.30
CA MET A 77 7.40 7.46 -25.15
C MET A 77 8.08 7.83 -23.84
N CYS A 78 7.30 8.13 -22.80
CA CYS A 78 7.81 8.19 -21.44
C CYS A 78 8.04 6.77 -20.92
N GLU A 79 9.28 6.44 -20.56
CA GLU A 79 9.65 5.09 -20.12
C GLU A 79 9.66 4.94 -18.59
N THR A 80 9.24 5.97 -17.85
CA THR A 80 9.12 5.91 -16.40
C THR A 80 8.14 4.82 -16.00
N LEU A 81 8.55 3.98 -15.06
CA LEU A 81 7.71 2.94 -14.46
C LEU A 81 6.99 3.50 -13.23
N SER A 82 5.74 3.09 -13.05
CA SER A 82 5.04 3.23 -11.78
C SER A 82 5.72 2.37 -10.70
N LEU A 83 5.37 2.63 -9.44
CA LEU A 83 5.85 1.84 -8.30
C LEU A 83 5.36 0.38 -8.35
N THR A 84 4.37 0.06 -9.18
CA THR A 84 3.91 -1.33 -9.42
C THR A 84 4.51 -1.97 -10.67
N GLY A 85 5.39 -1.26 -11.38
CA GLY A 85 6.15 -1.76 -12.53
C GLY A 85 5.49 -1.58 -13.89
N ASN A 86 4.38 -0.83 -13.99
CA ASN A 86 3.74 -0.53 -15.27
C ASN A 86 4.32 0.75 -15.89
N PRO A 87 4.65 0.76 -17.19
CA PRO A 87 5.21 1.92 -17.87
C PRO A 87 4.18 3.02 -18.08
N CYS A 88 4.65 4.27 -18.13
CA CYS A 88 3.83 5.41 -18.52
C CYS A 88 3.31 5.25 -19.97
N ILE A 89 2.04 5.55 -20.20
CA ILE A 89 1.40 5.47 -21.52
C ILE A 89 1.51 6.77 -22.32
N ASN A 90 2.01 7.85 -21.71
CA ASN A 90 2.13 9.15 -22.34
C ASN A 90 3.38 9.24 -23.23
N SER A 91 3.36 10.13 -24.23
CA SER A 91 4.60 10.58 -24.88
C SER A 91 5.53 11.22 -23.87
N ILE A 92 6.82 11.38 -24.20
CA ILE A 92 7.76 12.08 -23.32
C ILE A 92 7.17 13.44 -22.89
N HIS A 93 7.15 13.66 -21.59
CA HIS A 93 6.46 14.78 -20.95
C HIS A 93 7.29 15.23 -19.74
N ARG A 94 6.93 16.39 -19.20
CA ARG A 94 7.52 16.89 -17.96
C ARG A 94 6.50 16.93 -16.84
N LEU A 95 6.95 16.74 -15.62
CA LEU A 95 6.08 16.88 -14.45
C LEU A 95 5.86 18.37 -14.14
N PRO A 96 4.73 18.73 -13.50
CA PRO A 96 4.43 20.12 -13.16
C PRO A 96 5.49 20.80 -12.26
N GLN A 97 6.29 20.03 -11.50
CA GLN A 97 7.15 20.49 -10.41
C GLN A 97 8.66 20.50 -10.72
N GLU A 98 9.11 20.13 -11.93
CA GLU A 98 10.54 20.03 -12.27
C GLU A 98 11.15 21.37 -12.78
N GLU A 99 12.31 21.76 -12.24
CA GLU A 99 13.14 22.87 -12.75
C GLU A 99 13.90 22.46 -14.04
N LYS A 100 14.27 23.44 -14.87
CA LYS A 100 14.32 23.24 -16.34
C LYS A 100 15.70 23.35 -16.99
N THR A 101 15.89 22.59 -18.07
CA THR A 101 16.75 22.98 -19.20
C THR A 101 15.95 23.64 -20.35
N ASP A 102 16.61 24.31 -21.30
CA ASP A 102 15.92 25.02 -22.40
C ASP A 102 15.19 24.10 -23.40
N GLU A 103 15.65 22.85 -23.53
CA GLU A 103 15.09 21.86 -24.47
C GLU A 103 13.75 21.26 -23.97
N GLU A 104 13.61 21.12 -22.65
CA GLU A 104 12.46 20.50 -21.98
C GLU A 104 11.24 21.44 -21.87
N LYS A 105 11.44 22.75 -22.08
CA LYS A 105 10.35 23.75 -22.07
C LYS A 105 9.29 23.48 -23.13
N SER A 106 9.66 22.80 -24.21
CA SER A 106 8.77 22.48 -25.34
C SER A 106 7.89 21.25 -25.09
N LEU A 107 8.17 20.44 -24.05
CA LEU A 107 7.43 19.23 -23.76
C LEU A 107 6.09 19.51 -23.07
N PRO A 108 5.06 18.68 -23.33
CA PRO A 108 3.79 18.80 -22.63
C PRO A 108 3.95 18.57 -21.13
N VAL A 109 3.13 19.27 -20.35
CA VAL A 109 3.11 19.16 -18.88
C VAL A 109 1.94 18.26 -18.50
N MET A 110 2.24 17.14 -17.86
CA MET A 110 1.24 16.22 -17.36
C MET A 110 1.88 15.28 -16.35
N ASP A 111 1.04 14.71 -15.48
CA ASP A 111 1.46 13.66 -14.58
C ASP A 111 1.66 12.33 -15.33
N HIS A 112 2.46 11.45 -14.75
CA HIS A 112 2.59 10.09 -15.26
C HIS A 112 1.25 9.34 -15.14
N SER A 113 1.00 8.43 -16.08
CA SER A 113 -0.13 7.52 -16.02
C SER A 113 0.25 6.20 -16.67
N SER A 114 0.00 5.07 -16.02
CA SER A 114 0.13 3.75 -16.64
C SER A 114 -1.20 3.25 -17.26
N GLY A 115 -2.29 4.00 -17.05
CA GLY A 115 -3.65 3.56 -17.38
C GLY A 115 -4.20 2.44 -16.48
N VAL A 116 -3.40 1.90 -15.56
CA VAL A 116 -3.85 0.88 -14.59
C VAL A 116 -4.67 1.56 -13.50
N ARG A 117 -5.87 1.02 -13.27
CA ARG A 117 -6.80 1.49 -12.25
C ARG A 117 -7.16 0.35 -11.31
N MET A 118 -7.04 0.63 -10.02
CA MET A 118 -7.50 -0.23 -8.94
C MET A 118 -8.62 0.48 -8.16
N VAL A 119 -9.22 -0.22 -7.21
CA VAL A 119 -10.19 0.35 -6.28
C VAL A 119 -9.57 0.34 -4.90
N ALA A 120 -9.67 1.47 -4.20
CA ALA A 120 -9.22 1.59 -2.83
C ALA A 120 -10.31 2.18 -1.93
N ALA A 121 -10.34 1.79 -0.65
CA ALA A 121 -11.17 2.48 0.34
C ALA A 121 -10.43 3.67 1.00
N CYS A 122 -11.18 4.63 1.55
CA CYS A 122 -10.63 5.79 2.26
C CYS A 122 -10.01 5.40 3.62
N ASN A 123 -9.46 6.39 4.36
CA ASN A 123 -8.85 6.17 5.69
C ASN A 123 -9.79 5.44 6.66
N CYS A 124 -11.08 5.81 6.70
CA CYS A 124 -12.07 5.17 7.59
C CYS A 124 -12.81 3.98 6.95
N GLY A 125 -12.52 3.63 5.70
CA GLY A 125 -13.13 2.49 5.00
C GLY A 125 -14.61 2.67 4.61
N ARG A 126 -15.25 3.83 4.83
CA ARG A 126 -16.68 4.05 4.50
C ARG A 126 -16.94 4.40 3.03
N LYS A 127 -15.92 4.86 2.30
CA LYS A 127 -16.01 5.20 0.86
C LYS A 127 -14.96 4.40 0.09
N GLN A 128 -15.33 3.93 -1.09
CA GLN A 128 -14.41 3.38 -2.09
C GLN A 128 -14.34 4.30 -3.29
N GLY A 129 -13.15 4.40 -3.88
CA GLY A 129 -12.88 5.22 -5.04
C GLY A 129 -11.90 4.55 -5.99
N PRO A 130 -11.79 5.07 -7.23
CA PRO A 130 -10.72 4.68 -8.13
C PRO A 130 -9.38 5.11 -7.53
N ARG A 131 -8.39 4.25 -7.63
CA ARG A 131 -7.00 4.53 -7.29
C ARG A 131 -6.16 4.27 -8.54
N GLU A 132 -5.51 5.33 -9.01
CA GLU A 132 -4.55 5.24 -10.10
C GLU A 132 -3.26 4.59 -9.61
N ASP A 133 -2.53 3.98 -10.53
CA ASP A 133 -1.23 3.38 -10.28
C ASP A 133 -0.18 4.45 -9.93
N PRO A 134 0.39 4.43 -8.72
CA PRO A 134 1.23 5.53 -8.25
C PRO A 134 2.64 5.48 -8.85
N PHE A 135 3.18 6.65 -9.19
CA PHE A 135 4.57 6.82 -9.66
C PHE A 135 5.51 7.35 -8.57
N ASP A 136 4.95 7.79 -7.45
CA ASP A 136 5.72 8.26 -6.30
C ASP A 136 5.01 7.89 -4.98
N LEU A 137 5.76 7.95 -3.88
CA LEU A 137 5.29 7.53 -2.57
C LEU A 137 4.16 8.43 -2.01
N LYS A 138 4.12 9.72 -2.35
CA LYS A 138 3.05 10.62 -1.91
C LYS A 138 1.75 10.29 -2.61
N ALA A 139 1.78 10.04 -3.91
CA ALA A 139 0.63 9.55 -4.65
C ALA A 139 0.10 8.23 -4.06
N ALA A 140 1.01 7.33 -3.67
CA ALA A 140 0.64 6.03 -3.13
C ALA A 140 0.05 6.06 -1.71
N ASN A 141 0.60 6.92 -0.84
CA ASN A 141 0.32 6.88 0.61
C ASN A 141 -0.39 8.12 1.17
N LEU A 142 -0.48 9.21 0.42
CA LEU A 142 -1.04 10.48 0.91
C LEU A 142 -2.16 11.00 0.00
N TYR A 143 -1.84 11.42 -1.22
CA TYR A 143 -2.72 12.22 -2.06
C TYR A 143 -4.07 11.57 -2.35
N ILE A 144 -4.08 10.28 -2.67
CA ILE A 144 -5.31 9.53 -2.93
C ILE A 144 -6.25 9.48 -1.71
N TYR A 145 -5.68 9.40 -0.51
CA TYR A 145 -6.46 9.36 0.72
C TYR A 145 -6.95 10.75 1.12
N ASP A 146 -6.13 11.78 0.95
CA ASP A 146 -6.52 13.18 1.18
C ASP A 146 -7.69 13.57 0.26
N LEU A 147 -7.64 13.17 -1.02
CA LEU A 147 -8.73 13.41 -1.97
C LEU A 147 -10.02 12.71 -1.55
N MET A 148 -9.96 11.44 -1.15
CA MET A 148 -11.14 10.71 -0.66
C MET A 148 -11.66 11.25 0.68
N GLU A 149 -10.77 11.83 1.48
CA GLU A 149 -11.08 12.32 2.82
C GLU A 149 -12.00 13.53 2.80
N ILE A 150 -11.81 14.44 1.85
CA ILE A 150 -12.64 15.65 1.65
C ILE A 150 -14.13 15.30 1.74
N ASP A 151 -14.54 14.24 1.04
CA ASP A 151 -15.93 13.80 0.93
C ASP A 151 -16.36 12.73 1.94
N CYS A 152 -15.49 12.28 2.86
CA CYS A 152 -15.79 11.09 3.68
C CYS A 152 -15.34 11.14 5.14
N CYS A 153 -14.08 11.48 5.43
CA CYS A 153 -13.53 11.37 6.78
C CYS A 153 -12.93 12.67 7.34
N SER A 154 -13.11 13.77 6.61
CA SER A 154 -12.63 15.10 7.01
C SER A 154 -13.20 15.57 8.37
N HIS A 155 -14.40 15.12 8.73
CA HIS A 155 -15.11 15.46 9.96
C HIS A 155 -14.85 14.50 11.14
N LEU A 156 -14.04 13.46 10.94
CA LEU A 156 -13.64 12.56 12.02
C LEU A 156 -12.52 13.19 12.86
N GLU A 157 -12.28 12.64 14.05
CA GLU A 157 -11.10 13.00 14.85
C GLU A 157 -9.86 12.38 14.21
N HIS A 158 -8.78 13.17 14.09
CA HIS A 158 -7.50 12.73 13.56
C HIS A 158 -6.48 12.72 14.68
N VAL A 159 -5.69 11.64 14.73
CA VAL A 159 -4.48 11.64 15.55
C VAL A 159 -3.31 11.97 14.64
N ASP A 160 -2.58 13.03 14.99
CA ASP A 160 -1.36 13.39 14.28
C ASP A 160 -0.27 12.37 14.62
N LEU A 161 0.05 11.54 13.63
CA LEU A 161 1.13 10.55 13.66
C LEU A 161 2.43 11.12 13.06
N GLY A 162 2.45 12.42 12.71
CA GLY A 162 3.62 13.09 12.17
C GLY A 162 4.77 13.21 13.18
N ASN A 163 5.98 13.27 12.63
CA ASN A 163 7.26 13.35 13.33
C ASN A 163 7.25 14.45 14.42
N GLU A 164 7.13 14.04 15.68
CA GLU A 164 7.59 14.88 16.78
C GLU A 164 9.10 15.03 16.60
N GLN A 165 9.52 16.27 16.31
CA GLN A 165 10.90 16.76 16.19
C GLN A 165 11.93 15.87 16.89
N ASP A 166 12.53 14.93 16.17
CA ASP A 166 13.81 14.32 16.50
C ASP A 166 14.31 13.49 15.30
N GLU A 167 15.62 13.39 15.16
CA GLU A 167 16.39 12.93 13.99
C GLU A 167 16.27 11.42 13.66
N HIS A 168 15.19 10.76 14.09
CA HIS A 168 14.89 9.36 13.78
C HIS A 168 13.44 9.26 13.29
N GLN A 169 13.26 9.63 12.02
CA GLN A 169 11.98 9.97 11.40
C GLN A 169 11.48 8.85 10.49
N ASP A 170 10.15 8.73 10.39
CA ASP A 170 9.37 7.77 9.61
C ASP A 170 10.11 7.23 8.37
N ILE A 171 10.59 5.98 8.47
CA ILE A 171 11.01 5.24 7.30
C ILE A 171 9.71 4.94 6.54
N VAL A 172 9.53 5.46 5.33
CA VAL A 172 8.51 4.87 4.43
C VAL A 172 9.04 3.50 4.05
N PRO A 173 8.23 2.44 3.93
CA PRO A 173 8.70 1.19 3.36
C PRO A 173 9.08 1.39 1.90
N TYR A 174 10.33 1.79 1.74
CA TYR A 174 11.07 2.01 0.52
C TYR A 174 12.35 1.21 0.68
N LEU A 175 12.28 -0.07 0.31
CA LEU A 175 13.43 -0.97 0.31
C LEU A 175 14.27 -0.67 -0.94
N GLY A 176 15.28 0.21 -0.83
CA GLY A 176 16.04 0.58 -2.02
C GLY A 176 17.23 1.52 -1.90
N GLN A 177 17.26 2.43 -0.92
CA GLN A 177 18.37 3.38 -0.77
C GLN A 177 18.79 3.59 0.68
N PRO A 178 20.06 3.98 0.92
CA PRO A 178 20.61 4.16 2.25
C PRO A 178 19.84 5.27 2.97
N THR A 179 19.24 4.92 4.11
CA THR A 179 18.99 5.66 5.37
C THR A 179 18.72 7.18 5.42
N ASP A 180 18.76 7.93 4.32
CA ASP A 180 18.93 9.39 4.38
C ASP A 180 17.80 10.16 3.67
N LEU A 181 16.83 9.47 3.03
CA LEU A 181 15.60 10.11 2.55
C LEU A 181 14.45 9.88 3.54
N VAL A 182 14.38 10.80 4.49
CA VAL A 182 13.24 10.92 5.38
C VAL A 182 12.03 11.44 4.62
N SER A 183 10.90 10.73 4.75
CA SER A 183 9.63 11.25 4.25
C SER A 183 9.14 12.39 5.14
N SER A 184 8.88 13.56 4.55
CA SER A 184 8.29 14.71 5.27
C SER A 184 6.79 14.55 5.57
N PHE A 185 6.22 13.37 5.31
CA PHE A 185 4.80 13.09 5.51
C PHE A 185 4.58 11.71 6.12
N SER A 186 3.53 11.59 6.95
CA SER A 186 3.12 10.31 7.54
C SER A 186 2.34 9.48 6.52
N SER A 187 2.74 8.22 6.33
CA SER A 187 2.01 7.25 5.48
C SER A 187 0.93 6.48 6.25
N TRP A 188 0.86 6.69 7.57
CA TRP A 188 -0.13 6.11 8.47
C TRP A 188 -1.32 7.06 8.63
N SER A 189 -2.48 6.54 9.01
CA SER A 189 -3.62 7.39 9.37
C SER A 189 -4.43 6.74 10.48
N LEU A 190 -4.60 7.42 11.61
CA LEU A 190 -5.45 6.97 12.71
C LEU A 190 -6.63 7.93 12.88
N LYS A 191 -7.85 7.38 12.81
CA LYS A 191 -9.10 8.14 12.92
C LYS A 191 -10.01 7.56 14.01
N CYS A 192 -10.60 8.44 14.82
CA CYS A 192 -11.75 8.06 15.64
C CYS A 192 -13.01 8.17 14.78
N VAL A 193 -13.64 7.04 14.53
CA VAL A 193 -14.88 6.93 13.74
C VAL A 193 -16.09 7.41 14.53
N GLY A 194 -16.01 7.36 15.87
CA GLY A 194 -17.05 7.80 16.79
C GLY A 194 -17.25 6.82 17.96
N PRO A 195 -18.44 6.80 18.58
CA PRO A 195 -18.72 5.92 19.70
C PRO A 195 -18.60 4.43 19.35
N SER A 196 -18.18 3.62 20.33
CA SER A 196 -18.07 2.16 20.25
C SER A 196 -19.35 1.47 19.77
N SER A 197 -20.52 2.07 20.03
CA SER A 197 -21.83 1.59 19.58
C SER A 197 -22.04 1.64 18.07
N TYR A 198 -21.15 2.31 17.31
CA TYR A 198 -21.17 2.26 15.85
C TYR A 198 -20.81 0.88 15.31
N TYR A 199 -20.14 0.04 16.11
CA TYR A 199 -19.99 -1.37 15.79
C TYR A 199 -21.03 -2.21 16.54
N SER A 200 -21.71 -3.09 15.80
CA SER A 200 -22.60 -4.11 16.35
C SER A 200 -22.14 -5.48 15.89
N HIS A 201 -21.82 -6.38 16.82
CA HIS A 201 -21.36 -7.74 16.53
C HIS A 201 -22.40 -8.60 15.79
N ASN A 202 -23.68 -8.23 15.86
CA ASN A 202 -24.76 -8.92 15.16
C ASN A 202 -24.91 -8.47 13.70
N ILE A 203 -24.45 -7.26 13.36
CA ILE A 203 -24.61 -6.66 12.03
C ILE A 203 -23.29 -6.74 11.25
N GLY A 204 -22.16 -6.50 11.92
CA GLY A 204 -20.85 -6.40 11.28
C GLY A 204 -20.62 -5.04 10.63
N LEU A 205 -19.77 -5.01 9.61
CA LEU A 205 -19.29 -3.81 8.92
C LEU A 205 -19.88 -3.67 7.51
N SER A 206 -20.37 -4.75 6.91
CA SER A 206 -20.74 -4.81 5.48
C SER A 206 -21.81 -3.79 5.07
N ASP A 207 -22.73 -3.43 5.96
CA ASP A 207 -23.78 -2.44 5.67
C ASP A 207 -23.27 -1.00 5.72
N MET A 208 -22.25 -0.73 6.54
CA MET A 208 -21.69 0.61 6.72
C MET A 208 -20.46 0.88 5.85
N MET A 209 -19.82 -0.18 5.36
CA MET A 209 -18.56 -0.12 4.64
C MET A 209 -18.63 -0.99 3.37
N PRO A 210 -18.43 -0.41 2.19
CA PRO A 210 -18.54 -1.13 0.93
C PRO A 210 -17.36 -2.09 0.69
N GLY A 211 -17.56 -3.07 -0.17
CA GLY A 211 -16.49 -3.95 -0.66
C GLY A 211 -16.22 -5.19 0.18
N PHE A 212 -16.78 -5.30 1.39
CA PHE A 212 -16.65 -6.52 2.19
C PHE A 212 -17.26 -7.73 1.49
N LEU A 213 -16.49 -8.81 1.41
CA LEU A 213 -16.99 -10.10 0.94
C LEU A 213 -18.06 -10.61 1.90
N ALA A 214 -18.99 -11.40 1.35
CA ALA A 214 -20.11 -11.92 2.13
C ALA A 214 -19.61 -12.70 3.36
N HIS A 215 -20.14 -12.32 4.53
CA HIS A 215 -19.84 -12.94 5.82
C HIS A 215 -18.40 -12.79 6.34
N THR A 216 -17.61 -11.87 5.78
CA THR A 216 -16.22 -11.66 6.23
C THR A 216 -16.02 -10.32 6.95
N GLY A 217 -17.05 -9.47 7.02
CA GLY A 217 -16.99 -8.12 7.59
C GLY A 217 -17.37 -8.07 9.07
N PHE A 218 -16.75 -8.89 9.92
CA PHE A 218 -17.01 -8.86 11.37
C PHE A 218 -15.71 -8.75 12.15
N LEU A 219 -15.73 -7.94 13.22
CA LEU A 219 -14.62 -7.83 14.16
C LEU A 219 -14.66 -8.98 15.16
N LEU A 220 -13.48 -9.41 15.60
CA LEU A 220 -13.29 -10.51 16.53
C LEU A 220 -13.31 -9.99 17.98
N PRO A 221 -14.06 -10.63 18.88
CA PRO A 221 -14.01 -10.31 20.30
C PRO A 221 -12.68 -10.74 20.91
N TRP A 222 -12.14 -9.89 21.78
CA TRP A 222 -11.00 -10.17 22.65
C TRP A 222 -11.38 -9.89 24.10
N ASP A 223 -11.36 -10.93 24.92
CA ASP A 223 -11.61 -10.82 26.35
C ASP A 223 -10.27 -10.64 27.07
N VAL A 224 -10.11 -9.49 27.72
CA VAL A 224 -8.86 -9.09 28.38
C VAL A 224 -9.08 -8.99 29.88
N ALA A 225 -8.29 -9.74 30.65
CA ALA A 225 -8.27 -9.65 32.10
C ALA A 225 -7.42 -8.45 32.52
N VAL A 226 -8.04 -7.49 33.19
CA VAL A 226 -7.39 -6.26 33.69
C VAL A 226 -7.28 -6.36 35.20
N LYS A 227 -6.06 -6.21 35.70
CA LYS A 227 -5.79 -6.13 37.14
C LYS A 227 -6.21 -4.76 37.67
N ILE A 228 -6.94 -4.76 38.77
CA ILE A 228 -7.30 -3.53 39.49
C ILE A 228 -6.15 -3.20 40.44
N GLU A 229 -5.38 -2.19 40.09
CA GLU A 229 -4.47 -1.56 41.05
C GLU A 229 -5.33 -0.81 42.09
N HIS A 230 -4.96 -0.93 43.37
CA HIS A 230 -5.74 -0.36 44.50
C HIS A 230 -7.21 -0.85 44.62
N ALA A 231 -7.43 -2.18 44.53
CA ALA A 231 -8.73 -2.83 44.75
C ALA A 231 -9.48 -2.38 46.03
N GLU A 232 -8.77 -1.84 47.03
CA GLU A 232 -9.32 -1.32 48.28
C GLU A 232 -10.19 -0.07 48.12
N LYS A 233 -10.08 0.65 46.99
CA LYS A 233 -10.87 1.85 46.67
C LYS A 233 -12.16 1.56 45.86
N TRP A 234 -12.43 0.31 45.50
CA TRP A 234 -13.53 -0.06 44.58
C TRP A 234 -14.47 -1.14 45.15
N PRO A 235 -15.42 -0.79 46.04
CA PRO A 235 -16.37 -1.75 46.61
C PRO A 235 -17.32 -2.35 45.57
N THR A 236 -17.72 -1.57 44.56
CA THR A 236 -18.87 -1.87 43.69
C THR A 236 -18.61 -3.00 42.68
N ILE A 237 -17.38 -3.14 42.18
CA ILE A 237 -17.01 -4.20 41.20
C ILE A 237 -16.92 -5.56 41.89
N LEU A 238 -16.39 -5.59 43.12
CA LEU A 238 -16.24 -6.82 43.92
C LEU A 238 -17.59 -7.39 44.37
N GLU A 239 -18.61 -6.54 44.55
CA GLU A 239 -19.96 -6.94 44.95
C GLU A 239 -20.72 -7.71 43.87
N SER A 240 -20.55 -7.36 42.58
CA SER A 240 -21.14 -8.08 41.44
C SER A 240 -20.67 -9.55 41.39
N SER A 241 -19.39 -9.80 41.69
CA SER A 241 -18.80 -11.14 41.72
C SER A 241 -19.25 -11.96 42.94
N ARG A 242 -19.64 -11.32 44.05
CA ARG A 242 -20.14 -12.01 45.26
C ARG A 242 -21.58 -12.49 45.12
N ARG A 243 -22.42 -11.82 44.33
CA ARG A 243 -23.84 -12.18 44.18
C ARG A 243 -24.06 -13.51 43.44
N HIS A 244 -23.11 -13.98 42.63
CA HIS A 244 -23.19 -15.30 41.99
C HIS A 244 -22.69 -16.47 42.85
N ARG A 245 -22.10 -16.24 44.03
CA ARG A 245 -21.59 -17.29 44.94
C ARG A 245 -22.41 -17.45 46.24
N SER A 246 -23.62 -16.90 46.31
CA SER A 246 -24.50 -17.12 47.47
C SER A 246 -25.26 -18.44 47.34
N GLY A 247 -24.58 -19.54 47.66
CA GLY A 247 -25.19 -20.87 47.61
C GLY A 247 -24.32 -22.02 48.10
N ARG A 248 -23.38 -21.81 49.03
CA ARG A 248 -22.84 -22.92 49.83
C ARG A 248 -22.05 -22.41 51.04
N THR A 249 -22.45 -22.89 52.21
CA THR A 249 -21.79 -22.67 53.49
C THR A 249 -20.43 -23.37 53.55
N ASP A 250 -19.63 -22.84 54.48
CA ASP A 250 -18.47 -23.45 55.14
C ASP A 250 -17.06 -23.23 54.58
N LYS A 251 -16.39 -22.26 55.24
CA LYS A 251 -15.22 -22.49 56.10
C LYS A 251 -14.10 -23.34 55.49
N TYR A 252 -13.30 -22.78 54.58
CA TYR A 252 -11.87 -23.06 54.48
C TYR A 252 -11.20 -21.97 53.63
N SER A 253 -9.92 -21.70 53.92
CA SER A 253 -9.01 -20.79 53.21
C SER A 253 -9.02 -19.31 53.59
N LYS A 254 -8.38 -19.03 54.74
CA LYS A 254 -7.46 -17.89 54.86
C LYS A 254 -6.37 -18.06 53.80
N ASN A 255 -6.49 -17.41 52.64
CA ASN A 255 -5.43 -17.01 51.69
C ASN A 255 -6.05 -16.59 50.36
N LEU A 256 -6.66 -15.40 50.30
CA LEU A 256 -7.04 -14.81 49.02
C LEU A 256 -6.76 -13.30 49.04
N LYS A 257 -5.47 -12.94 49.13
CA LYS A 257 -4.97 -11.76 48.41
C LYS A 257 -4.95 -12.14 46.93
N SER A 258 -6.11 -12.36 46.30
CA SER A 258 -6.15 -12.36 44.83
C SER A 258 -6.30 -10.91 44.42
N GLU A 259 -5.33 -10.40 43.66
CA GLU A 259 -5.50 -9.20 42.84
C GLU A 259 -6.89 -9.26 42.20
N ALA A 260 -7.73 -8.27 42.48
CA ALA A 260 -9.06 -8.24 41.91
C ALA A 260 -8.90 -7.97 40.41
N GLU A 261 -9.22 -8.96 39.58
CA GLU A 261 -9.22 -8.84 38.13
C GLU A 261 -10.66 -8.71 37.62
N PHE A 262 -10.86 -7.90 36.59
CA PHE A 262 -12.11 -7.86 35.83
C PHE A 262 -11.82 -8.04 34.34
N THR A 263 -12.75 -8.65 33.61
CA THR A 263 -12.59 -8.89 32.18
C THR A 263 -13.32 -7.82 31.38
N VAL A 264 -12.63 -7.21 30.43
CA VAL A 264 -13.21 -6.30 29.43
C VAL A 264 -13.21 -6.96 28.06
N LYS A 265 -14.16 -6.56 27.21
CA LYS A 265 -14.26 -7.06 25.83
C LYS A 265 -13.93 -5.94 24.85
N ILE A 266 -12.88 -6.16 24.06
CA ILE A 266 -12.44 -5.29 22.94
C ILE A 266 -12.82 -6.00 21.64
N PHE A 267 -13.18 -5.27 20.59
CA PHE A 267 -13.33 -5.88 19.26
C PHE A 267 -12.22 -5.39 18.35
N ILE A 268 -11.52 -6.33 17.71
CA ILE A 268 -10.40 -6.06 16.81
C ILE A 268 -10.63 -6.74 15.47
N GLY A 269 -10.27 -6.08 14.38
CA GLY A 269 -10.29 -6.70 13.06
C GLY A 269 -9.18 -6.18 12.18
N GLU A 270 -8.50 -7.11 11.53
CA GLU A 270 -7.46 -6.82 10.55
C GLU A 270 -8.02 -7.00 9.16
N GLU A 271 -8.15 -5.88 8.46
CA GLU A 271 -8.82 -5.77 7.18
C GLU A 271 -7.84 -5.81 6.02
N TYR A 272 -8.05 -6.79 5.17
CA TYR A 272 -7.36 -6.94 3.90
C TYR A 272 -8.17 -6.38 2.75
N GLU A 273 -7.51 -5.74 1.79
CA GLU A 273 -8.12 -5.14 0.59
C GLU A 273 -7.33 -5.53 -0.66
N CYS A 274 -8.02 -5.99 -1.70
CA CYS A 274 -7.39 -6.34 -2.99
C CYS A 274 -7.58 -5.24 -4.05
N PRO A 275 -6.83 -5.24 -5.17
CA PRO A 275 -6.93 -4.22 -6.22
C PRO A 275 -8.31 -4.03 -6.87
N ARG A 276 -9.23 -4.98 -6.68
CA ARG A 276 -10.63 -4.87 -7.13
C ARG A 276 -11.55 -4.20 -6.09
N GLY A 277 -11.03 -3.86 -4.92
CA GLY A 277 -11.80 -3.31 -3.80
C GLY A 277 -12.53 -4.37 -2.97
N HIS A 278 -12.23 -5.66 -3.13
CA HIS A 278 -12.77 -6.67 -2.21
C HIS A 278 -12.05 -6.59 -0.88
N ARG A 279 -12.83 -6.60 0.20
CA ARG A 279 -12.36 -6.46 1.58
C ARG A 279 -12.78 -7.65 2.44
N PHE A 280 -11.98 -8.00 3.43
CA PHE A 280 -12.30 -9.06 4.38
C PHE A 280 -11.48 -8.93 5.65
N ILE A 281 -12.05 -9.34 6.79
CA ILE A 281 -11.33 -9.45 8.05
C ILE A 281 -10.67 -10.84 8.13
N CYS A 282 -9.43 -10.91 8.63
CA CYS A 282 -8.78 -12.19 8.95
C CYS A 282 -8.99 -12.59 10.41
N CYS A 283 -9.09 -13.91 10.65
CA CYS A 283 -9.22 -14.50 11.99
C CYS A 283 -7.96 -15.22 12.49
N ALA A 284 -6.96 -15.37 11.63
CA ALA A 284 -5.62 -15.87 11.91
C ALA A 284 -4.72 -15.55 10.69
N PRO A 285 -3.40 -15.72 10.80
CA PRO A 285 -2.50 -15.59 9.65
C PRO A 285 -2.99 -16.41 8.45
N GLU A 286 -3.03 -15.79 7.28
CA GLU A 286 -3.51 -16.36 6.01
C GLU A 286 -4.95 -16.90 6.01
N LYS A 287 -5.76 -16.60 7.04
CA LYS A 287 -7.12 -17.14 7.18
C LYS A 287 -8.15 -16.02 7.29
N ALA A 288 -8.83 -15.77 6.17
CA ALA A 288 -10.01 -14.91 6.14
C ALA A 288 -11.14 -15.46 7.03
N LEU A 289 -11.79 -14.57 7.78
CA LEU A 289 -12.97 -14.87 8.57
C LEU A 289 -14.13 -15.28 7.66
N ARG A 290 -14.92 -16.27 8.10
CA ARG A 290 -16.20 -16.63 7.50
C ARG A 290 -17.23 -16.84 8.60
N ALA A 291 -17.88 -15.75 9.00
CA ALA A 291 -18.84 -15.77 10.09
C ALA A 291 -20.11 -16.56 9.69
N PRO A 292 -20.56 -17.55 10.48
CA PRO A 292 -21.85 -18.17 10.24
C PRO A 292 -22.98 -17.16 10.54
N THR A 293 -24.19 -17.46 10.07
CA THR A 293 -25.39 -16.65 10.35
C THR A 293 -25.71 -16.51 11.84
N THR A 294 -25.17 -17.40 12.68
CA THR A 294 -25.32 -17.39 14.14
C THR A 294 -24.32 -16.47 14.86
N GLY A 295 -23.49 -15.72 14.12
CA GLY A 295 -22.47 -14.83 14.67
C GLY A 295 -21.06 -15.43 14.71
N VAL A 296 -20.06 -14.58 14.95
CA VAL A 296 -18.63 -14.93 14.99
C VAL A 296 -18.33 -15.84 16.17
N LYS A 297 -17.61 -16.96 15.93
CA LYS A 297 -17.16 -17.89 16.97
C LYS A 297 -15.68 -17.72 17.31
N GLU A 298 -14.92 -17.19 16.36
CA GLU A 298 -13.51 -16.89 16.47
C GLU A 298 -13.26 -15.71 17.42
N THR A 299 -12.12 -15.73 18.11
CA THR A 299 -11.67 -14.64 18.98
C THR A 299 -10.44 -13.97 18.40
N ALA A 300 -10.12 -12.76 18.85
CA ALA A 300 -8.95 -12.02 18.35
C ALA A 300 -7.60 -12.56 18.83
N VAL A 301 -7.60 -13.59 19.70
CA VAL A 301 -6.38 -14.12 20.34
C VAL A 301 -5.31 -14.51 19.31
N LYS A 302 -5.71 -15.04 18.15
CA LYS A 302 -4.77 -15.45 17.10
C LYS A 302 -4.18 -14.28 16.31
N ILE A 303 -4.94 -13.23 16.07
CA ILE A 303 -4.44 -12.06 15.32
C ILE A 303 -3.60 -11.15 16.21
N ILE A 304 -3.83 -11.16 17.52
CA ILE A 304 -3.02 -10.41 18.49
C ILE A 304 -1.75 -11.18 18.88
N GLY A 305 -1.85 -12.51 18.99
CA GLY A 305 -0.75 -13.37 19.43
C GLY A 305 0.13 -13.91 18.30
N SER A 306 -0.02 -13.44 17.07
CA SER A 306 0.77 -13.90 15.93
C SER A 306 0.97 -12.77 14.95
N ASP A 307 2.11 -12.81 14.26
CA ASP A 307 2.42 -11.87 13.20
C ASP A 307 1.51 -12.13 11.98
N MET A 308 0.95 -11.05 11.43
CA MET A 308 -0.05 -11.14 10.38
C MET A 308 0.59 -10.76 9.04
N PRO A 309 0.45 -11.59 8.00
CA PRO A 309 1.15 -11.36 6.74
C PRO A 309 0.61 -10.09 6.09
N LEU A 310 1.48 -9.19 5.68
CA LEU A 310 1.07 -7.93 5.04
C LEU A 310 0.31 -8.18 3.73
N TYR A 311 0.61 -9.30 3.06
CA TYR A 311 -0.01 -9.71 1.81
C TYR A 311 -0.51 -11.15 1.90
N MET A 312 -1.71 -11.40 1.37
CA MET A 312 -2.22 -12.76 1.23
C MET A 312 -3.18 -12.88 0.05
N THR A 313 -3.48 -14.11 -0.36
CA THR A 313 -4.42 -14.34 -1.46
C THR A 313 -5.83 -13.89 -1.08
N CYS A 314 -6.43 -13.06 -1.92
CA CYS A 314 -7.82 -12.62 -1.79
C CYS A 314 -8.77 -13.80 -2.02
N PRO A 315 -9.72 -14.09 -1.11
CA PRO A 315 -10.64 -15.22 -1.21
C PRO A 315 -11.80 -14.97 -2.20
N CYS A 316 -11.72 -13.93 -3.03
CA CYS A 316 -12.72 -13.62 -4.04
C CYS A 316 -12.73 -14.70 -5.15
N ARG A 317 -13.91 -14.97 -5.72
CA ARG A 317 -14.04 -15.89 -6.85
C ARG A 317 -13.62 -15.17 -8.12
N SER A 318 -12.41 -15.43 -8.59
CA SER A 318 -11.83 -14.83 -9.79
C SER A 318 -10.99 -15.89 -10.51
N ASN A 319 -10.93 -15.81 -11.85
CA ASN A 319 -10.09 -16.71 -12.66
C ASN A 319 -8.59 -16.49 -12.42
N LYS A 320 -8.22 -15.31 -11.90
CA LYS A 320 -6.87 -15.00 -11.43
C LYS A 320 -6.91 -14.74 -9.93
N SER A 321 -6.06 -15.45 -9.19
CA SER A 321 -5.82 -15.18 -7.77
C SER A 321 -5.27 -13.77 -7.63
N LEU A 322 -6.04 -12.92 -6.98
CA LEU A 322 -5.60 -11.57 -6.61
C LEU A 322 -4.98 -11.62 -5.24
N ILE A 323 -4.07 -10.70 -4.98
CA ILE A 323 -3.49 -10.53 -3.66
C ILE A 323 -4.21 -9.37 -3.00
N ALA A 324 -4.54 -9.53 -1.73
CA ALA A 324 -4.97 -8.47 -0.85
C ALA A 324 -3.85 -8.07 0.11
N GLN A 325 -3.79 -6.78 0.43
CA GLN A 325 -2.88 -6.24 1.44
C GLN A 325 -3.66 -5.98 2.73
N LEU A 326 -3.05 -6.19 3.89
CA LEU A 326 -3.54 -5.66 5.17
C LEU A 326 -3.48 -4.12 5.13
N MET A 327 -4.65 -3.50 5.03
CA MET A 327 -4.79 -2.06 4.85
C MET A 327 -5.27 -1.35 6.10
N ARG A 328 -6.10 -1.98 6.93
CA ARG A 328 -6.69 -1.32 8.10
C ARG A 328 -6.77 -2.24 9.31
N ILE A 329 -6.61 -1.64 10.48
CA ILE A 329 -6.87 -2.26 11.76
C ILE A 329 -8.00 -1.51 12.43
N HIS A 330 -9.04 -2.25 12.79
CA HIS A 330 -10.24 -1.77 13.45
C HIS A 330 -10.14 -2.09 14.93
N ILE A 331 -10.38 -1.10 15.80
CA ILE A 331 -10.35 -1.27 17.25
C ILE A 331 -11.58 -0.62 17.86
N VAL A 332 -12.39 -1.40 18.57
CA VAL A 332 -13.52 -0.89 19.37
C VAL A 332 -13.16 -1.00 20.84
N THR A 333 -12.91 0.14 21.47
CA THR A 333 -12.52 0.21 22.89
C THR A 333 -13.73 0.01 23.79
N PRO A 334 -13.54 -0.59 24.98
CA PRO A 334 -14.64 -0.96 25.86
C PRO A 334 -15.22 0.27 26.56
N LYS A 335 -16.41 0.11 27.16
CA LYS A 335 -17.02 1.13 28.01
C LYS A 335 -16.42 1.22 29.41
N ALA A 336 -15.66 0.20 29.80
CA ALA A 336 -14.98 0.16 31.08
C ALA A 336 -13.82 1.18 31.11
N PRO A 337 -13.43 1.68 32.29
CA PRO A 337 -12.39 2.69 32.45
C PRO A 337 -10.97 2.09 32.30
N VAL A 338 -10.64 1.63 31.09
CA VAL A 338 -9.33 1.06 30.75
C VAL A 338 -8.68 1.87 29.64
N THR A 339 -7.36 1.99 29.68
CA THR A 339 -6.57 2.59 28.60
C THR A 339 -6.32 1.48 27.61
N VAL A 340 -6.66 1.70 26.35
CA VAL A 340 -6.22 0.84 25.25
C VAL A 340 -5.11 1.58 24.54
N THR A 341 -3.95 0.96 24.37
CA THR A 341 -2.85 1.52 23.59
C THR A 341 -2.59 0.71 22.33
N LEU A 342 -2.08 1.39 21.31
CA LEU A 342 -1.77 0.82 20.00
C LEU A 342 -0.30 1.04 19.68
N ASP A 343 0.40 -0.02 19.30
CA ASP A 343 1.81 0.05 18.92
C ASP A 343 2.08 -0.79 17.65
N PRO A 344 1.68 -0.26 16.48
CA PRO A 344 1.68 -1.02 15.24
C PRO A 344 3.05 -0.94 14.57
N HIS A 345 3.53 -2.09 14.11
CA HIS A 345 4.82 -2.27 13.45
C HIS A 345 4.63 -3.02 12.13
N ILE A 346 5.37 -2.67 11.09
CA ILE A 346 5.47 -3.49 9.88
C ILE A 346 6.93 -3.89 9.69
N ARG A 347 7.22 -5.18 9.62
CA ARG A 347 8.57 -5.70 9.39
C ARG A 347 8.70 -6.25 7.98
N PHE A 348 9.83 -5.99 7.34
CA PHE A 348 10.21 -6.57 6.06
C PHE A 348 11.55 -7.27 6.20
N GLY A 349 11.59 -8.55 5.84
CA GLY A 349 12.81 -9.38 5.87
C GLY A 349 12.93 -10.25 7.11
N THR A 350 13.99 -11.05 7.15
CA THR A 350 14.24 -12.00 8.25
C THR A 350 14.84 -11.29 9.46
N ASP A 351 14.64 -11.85 10.66
CA ASP A 351 15.02 -11.24 11.96
C ASP A 351 16.47 -10.71 12.07
N MET A 352 17.41 -11.18 11.25
CA MET A 352 18.81 -10.70 11.25
C MET A 352 19.10 -9.52 10.30
N GLN A 353 18.19 -9.20 9.37
CA GLN A 353 18.38 -8.16 8.33
C GLN A 353 17.09 -7.37 8.03
N GLY A 354 16.06 -7.52 8.87
CA GLY A 354 14.74 -6.96 8.63
C GLY A 354 14.67 -5.46 8.96
N ILE A 355 13.91 -4.72 8.16
CA ILE A 355 13.58 -3.30 8.43
C ILE A 355 12.20 -3.25 9.08
N THR A 356 12.09 -2.53 10.19
CA THR A 356 10.83 -2.31 10.90
C THR A 356 10.36 -0.87 10.73
N PHE A 357 9.10 -0.73 10.36
CA PHE A 357 8.40 0.52 10.13
C PHE A 357 7.40 0.78 11.25
N VAL A 358 7.41 1.99 11.79
CA VAL A 358 6.59 2.43 12.93
C VAL A 358 5.83 3.72 12.59
N THR A 359 4.95 4.16 13.50
CA THR A 359 4.04 5.32 13.31
C THR A 359 4.64 6.68 13.65
N GLY A 360 5.97 6.77 13.78
CA GLY A 360 6.66 8.01 14.16
C GLY A 360 6.50 8.42 15.63
N LYS A 361 5.56 7.82 16.38
CA LYS A 361 5.38 8.04 17.82
C LYS A 361 6.39 7.21 18.63
N LYS A 362 7.04 7.86 19.60
CA LYS A 362 7.95 7.21 20.54
C LYS A 362 7.23 6.36 21.58
N GLU A 363 6.01 6.73 21.93
CA GLU A 363 5.16 6.02 22.89
C GLU A 363 3.96 5.39 22.20
N ALA A 364 3.45 4.31 22.79
CA ALA A 364 2.24 3.65 22.31
C ALA A 364 1.04 4.62 22.30
N ILE A 365 0.27 4.59 21.22
CA ILE A 365 -0.80 5.55 20.97
C ILE A 365 -2.00 5.22 21.87
N LYS A 366 -2.40 6.15 22.74
CA LYS A 366 -3.55 5.98 23.63
C LYS A 366 -4.86 6.22 22.88
N LEU A 367 -5.77 5.26 22.96
CA LEU A 367 -7.10 5.35 22.36
C LEU A 367 -8.13 5.79 23.42
N SER A 368 -9.07 6.64 23.02
CA SER A 368 -10.17 7.05 23.89
C SER A 368 -11.09 5.87 24.22
N GLN A 369 -11.68 5.92 25.41
CA GLN A 369 -12.63 4.90 25.88
C GLN A 369 -13.95 4.96 25.11
N SER A 370 -14.70 3.85 25.11
CA SER A 370 -16.02 3.76 24.49
C SER A 370 -16.07 4.22 23.02
N ALA A 371 -15.01 4.03 22.25
CA ALA A 371 -14.84 4.57 20.92
C ALA A 371 -14.50 3.49 19.87
N TYR A 372 -14.71 3.83 18.60
CA TYR A 372 -14.34 3.01 17.46
C TYR A 372 -13.24 3.72 16.66
N TRP A 373 -12.08 3.10 16.58
CA TRP A 373 -10.88 3.57 15.93
C TRP A 373 -10.53 2.74 14.69
N ILE A 374 -9.97 3.40 13.69
CA ILE A 374 -9.42 2.75 12.49
C ILE A 374 -8.03 3.31 12.24
N LEU A 375 -7.04 2.41 12.24
CA LEU A 375 -5.69 2.68 11.76
C LEU A 375 -5.56 2.19 10.32
N ARG A 376 -5.18 3.05 9.39
CA ARG A 376 -4.79 2.67 8.02
C ARG A 376 -3.27 2.52 7.95
N LEU A 377 -2.83 1.38 7.43
CA LEU A 377 -1.42 1.04 7.23
C LEU A 377 -0.90 1.66 5.92
N PRO A 378 0.41 1.95 5.84
CA PRO A 378 1.09 2.32 4.59
C PRO A 378 0.99 1.22 3.52
N TYR A 379 1.00 1.64 2.26
CA TYR A 379 1.29 0.82 1.10
C TYR A 379 2.81 0.77 0.90
N PRO A 380 3.47 -0.39 1.08
CA PRO A 380 4.92 -0.49 0.97
C PRO A 380 5.38 -0.74 -0.48
N PHE A 381 6.56 -0.24 -0.82
CA PHE A 381 7.20 -0.47 -2.13
C PHE A 381 8.68 -0.84 -1.94
N SER A 382 9.24 -1.59 -2.90
CA SER A 382 10.65 -1.96 -2.91
C SER A 382 11.26 -1.65 -4.27
N ASP A 383 12.42 -0.98 -4.29
CA ASP A 383 13.18 -0.71 -5.52
C ASP A 383 13.80 -1.96 -6.11
N LEU A 384 14.11 -2.96 -5.27
CA LEU A 384 14.95 -4.07 -5.70
C LEU A 384 14.35 -4.91 -6.82
N PHE A 385 13.03 -4.94 -6.96
CA PHE A 385 12.35 -5.40 -8.16
C PHE A 385 11.02 -4.66 -8.21
N PHE A 386 10.74 -3.92 -9.30
CA PHE A 386 9.48 -3.27 -9.65
C PHE A 386 8.32 -4.29 -9.79
N HIS A 387 8.04 -4.97 -8.70
CA HIS A 387 6.93 -5.83 -8.43
C HIS A 387 6.49 -5.50 -7.00
N PRO A 388 5.19 -5.50 -6.69
CA PRO A 388 4.78 -5.56 -5.30
C PRO A 388 5.49 -6.77 -4.67
N ILE A 389 5.91 -6.69 -3.41
CA ILE A 389 6.76 -7.69 -2.75
C ILE A 389 6.07 -9.07 -2.81
N PHE A 390 6.28 -9.80 -3.91
CA PHE A 390 5.49 -10.97 -4.30
C PHE A 390 6.33 -12.23 -4.45
N GLN A 391 7.61 -12.18 -4.09
CA GLN A 391 8.48 -13.34 -4.19
C GLN A 391 9.07 -13.68 -2.82
N ASN A 392 8.39 -14.60 -2.14
CA ASN A 392 8.85 -15.78 -1.39
C ASN A 392 10.18 -15.79 -0.59
N SER A 393 10.85 -14.65 -0.34
CA SER A 393 12.08 -14.63 0.48
C SER A 393 12.12 -13.52 1.53
N LEU A 394 11.16 -12.59 1.55
CA LEU A 394 11.03 -11.57 2.59
C LEU A 394 9.74 -11.80 3.37
N ILE A 395 9.87 -12.16 4.64
CA ILE A 395 8.77 -12.15 5.60
C ILE A 395 8.29 -10.70 5.70
N CYS A 396 7.03 -10.45 5.34
CA CYS A 396 6.40 -9.14 5.45
C CYS A 396 5.24 -9.27 6.43
N GLU A 397 5.43 -8.77 7.64
CA GLU A 397 4.52 -9.01 8.75
C GLU A 397 4.12 -7.68 9.38
N ALA A 398 2.83 -7.51 9.63
CA ALA A 398 2.35 -6.48 10.52
C ALA A 398 2.19 -7.10 11.92
N PHE A 399 2.77 -6.42 12.90
CA PHE A 399 2.62 -6.74 14.31
C PHE A 399 1.77 -5.65 14.96
N LEU A 400 0.72 -6.06 15.67
CA LEU A 400 -0.12 -5.17 16.45
C LEU A 400 0.01 -5.53 17.92
N ALA A 401 0.83 -4.76 18.66
CA ALA A 401 0.73 -4.79 20.10
C ALA A 401 -0.45 -3.91 20.56
N VAL A 402 -1.42 -4.55 21.20
CA VAL A 402 -2.50 -3.86 21.94
C VAL A 402 -2.28 -4.13 23.42
N PHE A 403 -1.96 -3.10 24.18
CA PHE A 403 -1.88 -3.20 25.63
C PHE A 403 -3.13 -2.58 26.27
N THR A 404 -3.53 -3.14 27.41
CA THR A 404 -4.62 -2.61 28.22
C THR A 404 -4.18 -2.44 29.66
N GLU A 405 -4.32 -1.23 30.19
CA GLU A 405 -4.00 -0.92 31.58
C GLU A 405 -5.20 -0.25 32.26
N CYS A 406 -5.37 -0.45 33.57
CA CYS A 406 -6.40 0.27 34.34
C CYS A 406 -6.07 1.77 34.34
N THR A 407 -7.07 2.62 34.07
CA THR A 407 -6.83 4.09 33.98
C THR A 407 -6.82 4.80 35.32
N GLN A 408 -7.17 4.11 36.42
CA GLN A 408 -7.41 4.69 37.74
C GLN A 408 -6.81 3.87 38.87
#